data_AF-A0A963EBI9-F1
#
_entry.id   AF-A0A963EBI9-F1
#
_cell.length_a   1.000
_cell.length_b   1.000
_cell.length_c   1.000
_cell.angle_alpha   90.00
_cell.angle_beta   90.00
_cell.angle_gamma   90.00
#
_symmetry.space_group_name_H-M   'P 1'
#
loop_
_entity.id
_entity.type
_entity.pdbx_description
1 polymer ?
#
loop_
_entity_poly.entity_id
_entity_poly.type
_entity_poly.pdbx_seq_one_letter_code
_entity_poly.pdbx_strand_id
1 'polypeptide(L)'
;VEQALDRYSGDIRTLLRDEKLRYTTLSLQGDAVIINFKEAEVRAEAINKIEDEFRNLLLEPVDSDGAFQLQARMSKNEQQTTRKFALDQNITTLRNRVNALGVSEPLIQQQGERRIVVQLPGAQDPARLKDLLGATATLEYRLEDTEHSVEDAVAGRVPVGSKLYRTREGRPILLKKRVIVTGNQITDASSGFDQRSNQPAVFVSLDGPGARRMRNVTTENVGKPMAVVFIETRTESKIVDGKKVTRKIPVQEVISVANILEPFGRRFQTTGLDSPAEAHDLALLLRAGALAAPIEIVEERTIGPSLGQDNIDQGFRSVIIGMLLVMVFMAVSYRVFGMVANMALLLNLVLIVAVLSMLQATLTLPGIAGIVLTVGMAVDANVLIFERIREEIGIGNTPQA
;
A
#
# COMPACT_ATOMS: atom_id res chain seq x y z
N VAL A 1 4.58 7.84 15.77
CA VAL A 1 4.69 8.94 16.77
C VAL A 1 5.89 9.81 16.42
N GLU A 2 7.12 9.28 16.45
CA GLU A 2 8.32 10.05 16.06
C GLU A 2 8.22 10.72 14.69
N GLN A 3 7.83 9.99 13.64
CA GLN A 3 7.56 10.58 12.30
C GLN A 3 6.43 11.63 12.28
N ALA A 4 5.45 11.54 13.19
CA ALA A 4 4.40 12.55 13.30
C ALA A 4 4.93 13.82 13.98
N LEU A 5 5.75 13.65 15.02
CA LEU A 5 6.46 14.76 15.67
C LEU A 5 7.45 15.46 14.73
N ASP A 6 8.12 14.71 13.84
CA ASP A 6 8.99 15.30 12.82
C ASP A 6 8.21 16.18 11.83
N ARG A 7 7.00 15.73 11.42
CA ARG A 7 6.08 16.58 10.64
C ARG A 7 5.67 17.83 11.43
N TYR A 8 5.22 17.68 12.68
CA TYR A 8 4.90 18.83 13.54
C TYR A 8 6.10 19.78 13.69
N SER A 9 7.32 19.27 13.81
CA SER A 9 8.54 20.09 13.85
C SER A 9 8.69 20.94 12.59
N GLY A 10 8.39 20.40 11.40
CA GLY A 10 8.37 21.12 10.14
C GLY A 10 7.26 22.18 10.05
N ASP A 11 6.06 21.83 10.49
CA ASP A 11 4.89 22.70 10.43
C ASP A 11 5.02 23.86 11.43
N ILE A 12 5.42 23.58 12.67
CA ILE A 12 5.74 24.61 13.68
C ILE A 12 6.85 25.53 13.17
N ARG A 13 7.88 24.99 12.51
CA ARG A 13 8.96 25.80 11.92
C ARG A 13 8.42 26.78 10.88
N THR A 14 7.43 26.37 10.10
CA THR A 14 6.81 27.20 9.06
C THR A 14 5.95 28.27 9.72
N LEU A 15 5.08 27.88 10.66
CA LEU A 15 4.24 28.81 11.41
C LEU A 15 5.05 29.91 12.10
N LEU A 16 6.12 29.54 12.82
CA LEU A 16 6.96 30.53 13.52
C LEU A 16 7.65 31.49 12.55
N ARG A 17 7.97 31.05 11.32
CA ARG A 17 8.56 31.93 10.29
C ARG A 17 7.53 32.90 9.72
N ASP A 18 6.33 32.42 9.45
CA ASP A 18 5.24 33.22 8.88
C ASP A 18 4.79 34.31 9.87
N GLU A 19 4.71 33.96 11.16
CA GLU A 19 4.40 34.88 12.27
C GLU A 19 5.63 35.72 12.71
N LYS A 20 6.80 35.55 12.07
CA LYS A 20 8.05 36.27 12.36
C LYS A 20 8.58 36.11 13.80
N LEU A 21 8.23 35.01 14.47
CA LEU A 21 8.68 34.66 15.82
C LEU A 21 10.08 34.04 15.77
N ARG A 22 11.07 34.77 16.32
CA ARG A 22 12.48 34.36 16.25
C ARG A 22 12.80 33.29 17.30
N TYR A 23 13.14 32.09 16.84
CA TYR A 23 13.70 31.00 17.65
C TYR A 23 15.20 30.80 17.35
N THR A 24 15.95 30.29 18.32
CA THR A 24 17.38 29.98 18.19
C THR A 24 17.61 28.60 17.59
N THR A 25 16.94 27.58 18.16
CA THR A 25 17.04 26.19 17.70
C THR A 25 15.68 25.51 17.78
N LEU A 26 15.42 24.64 16.81
CA LEU A 26 14.23 23.78 16.79
C LEU A 26 14.65 22.38 16.37
N SER A 27 14.54 21.43 17.29
CA SER A 27 14.97 20.04 17.10
C SER A 27 14.01 19.05 17.72
N LEU A 28 13.85 17.90 17.09
CA LEU A 28 13.19 16.75 17.68
C LEU A 28 14.15 16.05 18.65
N GLN A 29 13.75 15.89 19.91
CA GLN A 29 14.50 15.12 20.91
C GLN A 29 13.55 14.12 21.58
N GLY A 30 13.74 12.83 21.28
CA GLY A 30 12.90 11.77 21.82
C GLY A 30 11.43 11.91 21.40
N ASP A 31 10.54 12.17 22.36
CA ASP A 31 9.10 12.31 22.17
C ASP A 31 8.61 13.77 22.20
N ALA A 32 9.52 14.73 22.15
CA ALA A 32 9.19 16.16 22.20
C ALA A 32 9.90 16.94 21.08
N VAL A 33 9.19 17.95 20.55
CA VAL A 33 9.81 19.01 19.75
C VAL A 33 10.30 20.08 20.71
N ILE A 34 11.61 20.31 20.71
CA ILE A 34 12.27 21.28 21.60
C ILE A 34 12.55 22.55 20.81
N ILE A 35 12.04 23.68 21.33
CA ILE A 35 12.18 25.00 20.72
C ILE A 35 12.83 25.92 21.75
N ASN A 36 13.94 26.56 21.37
CA ASN A 36 14.64 27.50 22.25
C ASN A 36 14.45 28.94 21.74
N PHE A 37 14.06 29.84 22.64
CA PHE A 37 13.86 31.26 22.39
C PHE A 37 14.89 32.09 23.18
N LYS A 38 15.21 33.28 22.66
CA LYS A 38 16.08 34.25 23.35
C LYS A 38 15.34 35.06 24.41
N GLU A 39 14.04 35.29 24.22
CA GLU A 39 13.22 36.18 25.02
C GLU A 39 11.95 35.46 25.49
N ALA A 40 11.56 35.70 26.74
CA ALA A 40 10.37 35.08 27.35
C ALA A 40 9.07 35.50 26.66
N GLU A 41 8.99 36.76 26.22
CA GLU A 41 7.82 37.32 25.55
C GLU A 41 7.55 36.61 24.23
N VAL A 42 8.59 36.42 23.41
CA VAL A 42 8.50 35.69 22.13
C VAL A 42 8.08 34.24 22.35
N ARG A 43 8.54 33.58 23.43
CA ARG A 43 8.07 32.24 23.79
C ARG A 43 6.57 32.25 24.13
N ALA A 44 6.12 33.20 24.94
CA ALA A 44 4.72 33.28 25.34
C ALA A 44 3.80 33.51 24.12
N GLU A 45 4.20 34.37 23.19
CA GLU A 45 3.47 34.57 21.93
C GLU A 45 3.47 33.30 21.06
N ALA A 46 4.60 32.61 20.97
CA ALA A 46 4.71 31.35 20.25
C ALA A 46 3.81 30.24 20.84
N ILE A 47 3.70 30.17 22.18
CA ILE A 47 2.79 29.20 22.83
C ILE A 47 1.36 29.43 22.37
N ASN A 48 0.86 30.67 22.43
CA ASN A 48 -0.51 31.01 22.02
C ASN A 48 -0.76 30.62 20.56
N LYS A 49 0.16 30.97 19.65
CA LYS A 49 0.03 30.67 18.22
C LYS A 49 0.06 29.17 17.92
N ILE A 50 0.94 28.42 18.61
CA ILE A 50 1.04 26.97 18.44
C ILE A 50 -0.19 26.28 19.03
N GLU A 51 -0.74 26.76 20.15
CA GLU A 51 -1.93 26.20 20.78
C GLU A 51 -3.19 26.40 19.91
N ASP A 52 -3.32 27.56 19.27
CA ASP A 52 -4.41 27.88 18.35
C ASP A 52 -4.46 26.93 17.15
N GLU A 53 -3.29 26.70 16.51
CA GLU A 53 -3.17 25.89 15.29
C GLU A 53 -3.07 24.37 15.58
N PHE A 54 -2.41 23.99 16.69
CA PHE A 54 -2.07 22.60 17.02
C PHE A 54 -2.66 22.14 18.36
N ARG A 55 -3.99 22.15 18.47
CA ARG A 55 -4.76 21.80 19.68
C ARG A 55 -4.46 20.42 20.31
N ASN A 56 -3.84 19.51 19.56
CA ASN A 56 -3.55 18.14 20.01
C ASN A 56 -2.15 18.00 20.64
N LEU A 57 -1.37 19.08 20.66
CA LEU A 57 -0.06 19.16 21.32
C LEU A 57 -0.22 19.67 22.76
N LEU A 58 0.55 19.07 23.66
CA LEU A 58 0.80 19.55 25.01
C LEU A 58 2.06 20.41 24.96
N LEU A 59 1.90 21.68 25.32
CA LEU A 59 2.96 22.66 25.34
C LEU A 59 3.44 22.88 26.77
N GLU A 60 4.71 22.60 27.04
CA GLU A 60 5.32 22.75 28.36
C GLU A 60 6.51 23.72 28.28
N PRO A 61 6.39 24.94 28.84
CA PRO A 61 7.52 25.84 28.94
C PRO A 61 8.52 25.30 29.96
N VAL A 62 9.79 25.26 29.59
CA VAL A 62 10.90 24.84 30.47
C VAL A 62 11.93 25.96 30.49
N ASP A 63 12.31 26.41 31.68
CA ASP A 63 13.38 27.39 31.84
C ASP A 63 14.70 26.63 32.11
N SER A 64 15.72 26.81 31.27
CA SER A 64 17.00 26.10 31.40
C SER A 64 18.15 27.03 31.04
N ASP A 65 19.08 27.26 31.98
CA ASP A 65 20.37 27.96 31.83
C ASP A 65 20.39 29.12 30.81
N GLY A 66 19.53 30.12 31.03
CA GLY A 66 19.51 31.36 30.22
C GLY A 66 18.85 31.24 28.84
N ALA A 67 18.21 30.10 28.53
CA ALA A 67 17.36 29.91 27.37
C ALA A 67 15.90 29.67 27.79
N PHE A 68 14.97 30.33 27.09
CA PHE A 68 13.53 30.10 27.26
C PHE A 68 13.11 28.95 26.35
N GLN A 69 13.02 27.75 26.90
CA GLN A 69 12.67 26.55 26.14
C GLN A 69 11.16 26.31 26.17
N LEU A 70 10.66 25.71 25.09
CA LEU A 70 9.32 25.17 24.95
C LEU A 70 9.42 23.72 24.47
N GLN A 71 8.79 22.81 25.19
CA GLN A 71 8.64 21.42 24.78
C GLN A 71 7.21 21.19 24.27
N ALA A 72 7.08 20.76 23.02
CA ALA A 72 5.80 20.36 22.45
C ALA A 72 5.74 18.83 22.34
N ARG A 73 4.79 18.20 23.03
CA ARG A 73 4.56 16.74 23.06
C ARG A 73 3.18 16.40 22.51
N MET A 74 3.01 15.23 21.90
CA MET A 74 1.67 14.76 21.53
C MET A 74 0.92 14.31 22.79
N SER A 75 -0.34 14.72 22.94
CA SER A 75 -1.22 14.21 24.00
C SER A 75 -1.37 12.68 23.94
N LYS A 76 -1.68 12.01 25.05
CA LYS A 76 -1.86 10.53 25.06
C LYS A 76 -2.93 10.06 24.07
N ASN A 77 -4.02 10.82 23.93
CA ASN A 77 -5.10 10.53 22.99
C ASN A 77 -4.62 10.66 21.53
N GLU A 78 -3.88 11.72 21.22
CA GLU A 78 -3.30 11.93 19.90
C GLU A 78 -2.27 10.85 19.55
N GLN A 79 -1.45 10.41 20.52
CA GLN A 79 -0.53 9.29 20.33
C GLN A 79 -1.26 7.99 19.99
N GLN A 80 -2.36 7.67 20.70
CA GLN A 80 -3.17 6.48 20.42
C GLN A 80 -3.83 6.54 19.04
N THR A 81 -4.44 7.68 18.71
CA THR A 81 -5.05 7.92 17.40
C THR A 81 -4.03 7.78 16.27
N THR A 82 -2.85 8.40 16.42
CA THR A 82 -1.75 8.28 15.47
C THR A 82 -1.26 6.84 15.32
N ARG A 83 -1.16 6.06 16.41
CA ARG A 83 -0.77 4.64 16.34
C ARG A 83 -1.83 3.80 15.62
N LYS A 84 -3.11 4.01 15.93
CA LYS A 84 -4.22 3.31 15.28
C LYS A 84 -4.25 3.63 13.78
N PHE A 85 -4.17 4.90 13.42
CA PHE A 85 -4.08 5.34 12.03
C PHE A 85 -2.90 4.69 11.29
N ALA A 86 -1.71 4.66 11.91
CA ALA A 86 -0.55 4.01 11.30
C ALA A 86 -0.76 2.50 11.10
N LEU A 87 -1.46 1.84 12.02
CA LEU A 87 -1.78 0.42 11.92
C LEU A 87 -2.78 0.15 10.79
N ASP A 88 -3.87 0.91 10.73
CA ASP A 88 -4.90 0.80 9.69
C ASP A 88 -4.33 1.08 8.30
N GLN A 89 -3.48 2.11 8.20
CA GLN A 89 -2.76 2.44 6.98
C GLN A 89 -1.82 1.29 6.57
N ASN A 90 -1.05 0.74 7.50
CA ASN A 90 -0.16 -0.39 7.23
C ASN A 90 -0.95 -1.64 6.78
N ILE A 91 -2.11 -1.93 7.38
CA ILE A 91 -2.99 -3.04 6.96
C ILE A 91 -3.45 -2.83 5.52
N THR A 92 -3.86 -1.61 5.18
CA THR A 92 -4.29 -1.25 3.82
C THR A 92 -3.14 -1.41 2.82
N THR A 93 -1.95 -0.89 3.16
CA THR A 93 -0.75 -1.06 2.33
C THR A 93 -0.38 -2.53 2.15
N LEU A 94 -0.39 -3.34 3.21
CA LEU A 94 -0.10 -4.78 3.12
C LEU A 94 -1.14 -5.48 2.23
N ARG A 95 -2.42 -5.13 2.34
CA ARG A 95 -3.47 -5.67 1.44
C ARG A 95 -3.20 -5.35 -0.01
N ASN A 96 -2.86 -4.10 -0.32
CA ASN A 96 -2.53 -3.70 -1.68
C ASN A 96 -1.27 -4.42 -2.20
N ARG A 97 -0.24 -4.59 -1.35
CA ARG A 97 0.98 -5.35 -1.70
C ARG A 97 0.66 -6.79 -2.04
N VAL A 98 -0.08 -7.47 -1.18
CA VAL A 98 -0.41 -8.87 -1.36
C VAL A 98 -1.27 -9.08 -2.61
N ASN A 99 -2.24 -8.20 -2.86
CA ASN A 99 -3.05 -8.23 -4.08
C ASN A 99 -2.18 -8.01 -5.34
N ALA A 100 -1.22 -7.08 -5.27
CA ALA A 100 -0.32 -6.79 -6.39
C ALA A 100 0.62 -7.97 -6.71
N LEU A 101 0.86 -8.86 -5.75
CA LEU A 101 1.63 -10.10 -5.92
C LEU A 101 0.78 -11.26 -6.46
N GLY A 102 -0.51 -11.04 -6.73
CA GLY A 102 -1.40 -12.07 -7.29
C GLY A 102 -1.83 -13.15 -6.30
N VAL A 103 -1.62 -12.94 -5.00
CA VAL A 103 -2.09 -13.89 -3.97
C VAL A 103 -3.61 -13.77 -3.85
N SER A 104 -4.30 -14.88 -4.07
CA SER A 104 -5.76 -14.95 -3.95
C SER A 104 -6.15 -15.10 -2.48
N GLU A 105 -7.15 -14.33 -2.04
CA GLU A 105 -7.79 -14.44 -0.71
C GLU A 105 -6.85 -14.30 0.52
N PRO A 106 -6.03 -13.23 0.63
CA PRO A 106 -5.19 -13.05 1.81
C PRO A 106 -5.99 -12.62 3.04
N LEU A 107 -5.66 -13.17 4.21
CA LEU A 107 -6.19 -12.72 5.49
C LEU A 107 -5.22 -11.71 6.11
N ILE A 108 -5.60 -10.44 6.16
CA ILE A 108 -4.80 -9.37 6.77
C ILE A 108 -5.66 -8.66 7.81
N GLN A 109 -5.31 -8.87 9.08
CA GLN A 109 -6.09 -8.39 10.21
C GLN A 109 -5.21 -7.84 11.32
N GLN A 110 -5.73 -6.87 12.05
CA GLN A 110 -5.12 -6.38 13.28
C GLN A 110 -5.16 -7.47 14.36
N GLN A 111 -4.05 -7.65 15.08
CA GLN A 111 -3.97 -8.48 16.28
C GLN A 111 -3.45 -7.64 17.45
N GLY A 112 -4.35 -7.30 18.38
CA GLY A 112 -4.03 -6.40 19.50
C GLY A 112 -3.66 -4.99 19.03
N GLU A 113 -2.90 -4.24 19.84
CA GLU A 113 -2.62 -2.82 19.56
C GLU A 113 -1.42 -2.58 18.60
N ARG A 114 -0.56 -3.58 18.40
CA ARG A 114 0.75 -3.40 17.74
C ARG A 114 1.13 -4.51 16.76
N ARG A 115 0.23 -5.45 16.44
CA ARG A 115 0.53 -6.55 15.53
C ARG A 115 -0.49 -6.63 14.40
N ILE A 116 -0.03 -7.16 13.27
CA ILE A 116 -0.84 -7.47 12.10
C ILE A 116 -0.60 -8.95 11.79
N VAL A 117 -1.66 -9.72 11.68
CA VAL A 117 -1.62 -11.11 11.21
C VAL A 117 -1.82 -11.08 9.70
N VAL A 118 -0.90 -11.72 8.99
CA VAL A 118 -0.93 -11.88 7.53
C VAL A 118 -0.91 -13.37 7.23
N GLN A 119 -1.96 -13.87 6.58
CA GLN A 119 -2.02 -15.25 6.10
C GLN A 119 -2.15 -15.23 4.57
N LEU A 120 -1.26 -15.96 3.91
CA LEU A 120 -1.11 -15.98 2.46
C LEU A 120 -1.28 -17.43 1.99
N PRO A 121 -2.51 -17.88 1.66
CA PRO A 121 -2.71 -19.23 1.17
C PRO A 121 -2.06 -19.39 -0.22
N GLY A 122 -1.39 -20.52 -0.45
CA GLY A 122 -0.83 -20.86 -1.77
C GLY A 122 0.39 -20.05 -2.22
N ALA A 123 1.03 -19.29 -1.33
CA ALA A 123 2.26 -18.55 -1.64
C ALA A 123 3.41 -19.51 -2.04
N GLN A 124 3.82 -19.45 -3.31
CA GLN A 124 4.87 -20.34 -3.86
C GLN A 124 6.29 -19.99 -3.38
N ASP A 125 6.55 -18.72 -3.05
CA ASP A 125 7.86 -18.23 -2.57
C ASP A 125 7.70 -17.30 -1.34
N PRO A 126 7.70 -17.87 -0.12
CA PRO A 126 7.62 -17.09 1.11
C PRO A 126 8.77 -16.10 1.31
N ALA A 127 9.97 -16.40 0.80
CA ALA A 127 11.15 -15.56 0.98
C ALA A 127 11.03 -14.26 0.17
N ARG A 128 10.66 -14.37 -1.11
CA ARG A 128 10.42 -13.19 -1.95
C ARG A 128 9.24 -12.35 -1.45
N LEU A 129 8.17 -12.99 -0.97
CA LEU A 129 7.04 -12.31 -0.34
C LEU A 129 7.46 -11.53 0.90
N LYS A 130 8.33 -12.11 1.73
CA LYS A 130 8.86 -11.46 2.93
C LYS A 130 9.65 -10.20 2.61
N ASP A 131 10.50 -10.25 1.60
CA ASP A 131 11.30 -9.10 1.19
C ASP A 131 10.38 -7.97 0.68
N LEU A 132 9.40 -8.29 -0.17
CA LEU A 132 8.48 -7.28 -0.73
C LEU A 132 7.47 -6.72 0.30
N LEU A 133 7.01 -7.55 1.26
CA LEU A 133 6.09 -7.11 2.31
C LEU A 133 6.81 -6.32 3.40
N GLY A 134 8.04 -6.70 3.75
CA GLY A 134 8.86 -6.04 4.76
C GLY A 134 9.58 -4.79 4.26
N ALA A 135 9.84 -4.67 2.94
CA ALA A 135 10.54 -3.52 2.37
C ALA A 135 9.75 -2.23 2.53
N THR A 136 10.28 -1.28 3.29
CA THR A 136 9.82 0.11 3.26
C THR A 136 10.55 0.84 2.13
N ALA A 137 10.13 0.59 0.89
CA ALA A 137 10.57 1.36 -0.26
C ALA A 137 9.63 2.57 -0.44
N THR A 138 10.18 3.78 -0.44
CA THR A 138 9.43 5.00 -0.76
C THR A 138 10.20 5.83 -1.79
N LEU A 139 9.44 6.58 -2.59
CA LEU A 139 10.01 7.61 -3.44
C LEU A 139 9.74 9.00 -2.87
N GLU A 140 10.74 9.86 -2.98
CA GLU A 140 10.63 11.29 -2.74
C GLU A 140 11.09 12.07 -3.96
N TYR A 141 10.25 13.00 -4.42
CA TYR A 141 10.60 13.90 -5.51
C TYR A 141 11.13 15.20 -4.92
N ARG A 142 12.32 15.62 -5.34
CA ARG A 142 13.03 16.78 -4.79
C ARG A 142 13.65 17.59 -5.93
N LEU A 143 13.75 18.91 -5.75
CA LEU A 143 14.52 19.75 -6.68
C LEU A 143 16.02 19.61 -6.40
N GLU A 144 16.80 19.62 -7.46
CA GLU A 144 18.25 19.78 -7.34
C GLU A 144 18.60 21.20 -6.88
N ASP A 145 19.63 21.32 -6.06
CA ASP A 145 20.17 22.59 -5.63
C ASP A 145 21.33 23.00 -6.53
N THR A 146 21.02 23.75 -7.59
CA THR A 146 22.00 24.24 -8.56
C THR A 146 22.69 25.54 -8.14
N GLU A 147 22.31 26.12 -7.00
CA GLU A 147 22.80 27.44 -6.55
C GLU A 147 24.06 27.33 -5.68
N HIS A 148 24.35 26.15 -5.15
CA HIS A 148 25.44 25.91 -4.21
C HIS A 148 26.42 24.86 -4.72
N SER A 149 27.68 24.94 -4.27
CA SER A 149 28.73 23.99 -4.66
C SER A 149 28.49 22.61 -4.02
N VAL A 150 28.54 21.57 -4.86
CA VAL A 150 28.52 20.17 -4.43
C VAL A 150 29.83 19.82 -3.72
N GLU A 151 30.95 20.38 -4.17
CA GLU A 151 32.29 20.16 -3.60
C GLU A 151 32.35 20.63 -2.14
N ASP A 152 31.80 21.81 -1.84
CA ASP A 152 31.69 22.33 -0.46
C ASP A 152 30.82 21.43 0.42
N ALA A 153 29.71 20.93 -0.13
CA ALA A 153 28.83 20.00 0.58
C ALA A 153 29.53 18.66 0.89
N VAL A 154 30.34 18.13 -0.04
CA VAL A 154 31.17 16.93 0.16
C VAL A 154 32.23 17.17 1.24
N ALA A 155 32.79 18.39 1.31
CA ALA A 155 33.71 18.81 2.38
C ALA A 155 33.01 19.05 3.75
N GLY A 156 31.70 18.79 3.86
CA GLY A 156 30.93 18.89 5.10
C GLY A 156 30.20 20.22 5.30
N ARG A 157 30.33 21.17 4.38
CA ARG A 157 29.67 22.49 4.45
C ARG A 157 28.38 22.48 3.64
N VAL A 158 27.39 21.70 4.09
CA VAL A 158 26.10 21.59 3.41
C VAL A 158 25.25 22.86 3.66
N PRO A 159 24.77 23.55 2.61
CA PRO A 159 23.93 24.74 2.75
C PRO A 159 22.65 24.48 3.56
N VAL A 160 22.18 25.52 4.25
CA VAL A 160 20.91 25.46 4.98
C VAL A 160 19.77 25.26 3.98
N GLY A 161 18.95 24.23 4.22
CA GLY A 161 17.84 23.89 3.33
C GLY A 161 18.21 22.89 2.23
N SER A 162 19.44 22.39 2.21
CA SER A 162 19.89 21.36 1.25
C SER A 162 20.45 20.13 1.97
N LYS A 163 20.49 19.00 1.27
CA LYS A 163 21.03 17.73 1.77
C LYS A 163 21.81 17.05 0.66
N LEU A 164 22.98 16.55 1.01
CA LEU A 164 23.84 15.79 0.11
C LEU A 164 23.29 14.36 -0.03
N TYR A 165 23.12 13.94 -1.27
CA TYR A 165 22.78 12.57 -1.67
C TYR A 165 23.85 12.02 -2.62
N ARG A 166 23.71 10.74 -2.97
CA ARG A 166 24.52 10.09 -4.01
C ARG A 166 23.61 9.44 -5.03
N THR A 167 23.99 9.53 -6.31
CA THR A 167 23.37 8.72 -7.37
C THR A 167 23.80 7.26 -7.22
N ARG A 168 23.16 6.36 -7.99
CA ARG A 168 23.58 4.95 -8.07
C ARG A 168 25.03 4.78 -8.52
N GLU A 169 25.55 5.64 -9.38
CA GLU A 169 26.97 5.61 -9.76
C GLU A 169 27.89 6.23 -8.70
N GLY A 170 27.36 6.60 -7.53
CA GLY A 170 28.11 7.16 -6.41
C GLY A 170 28.40 8.66 -6.54
N ARG A 171 27.92 9.32 -7.61
CA ARG A 171 28.13 10.75 -7.84
C ARG A 171 27.41 11.57 -6.77
N PRO A 172 28.09 12.50 -6.09
CA PRO A 172 27.44 13.39 -5.13
C PRO A 172 26.48 14.33 -5.86
N ILE A 173 25.31 14.53 -5.28
CA ILE A 173 24.30 15.46 -5.78
C ILE A 173 23.65 16.19 -4.61
N LEU A 174 23.46 17.49 -4.76
CA LEU A 174 22.85 18.32 -3.72
C LEU A 174 21.38 18.54 -4.05
N LEU A 175 20.49 18.12 -3.13
CA LEU A 175 19.04 18.29 -3.31
C LEU A 175 18.48 19.21 -2.23
N LYS A 176 17.45 19.98 -2.57
CA LYS A 176 16.70 20.76 -1.57
C LYS A 176 16.02 19.81 -0.56
N LYS A 177 16.03 20.19 0.72
CA LYS A 177 15.42 19.43 1.83
C LYS A 177 13.90 19.33 1.71
N ARG A 178 13.26 20.27 1.03
CA ARG A 178 11.81 20.26 0.81
C ARG A 178 11.42 19.14 -0.16
N VAL A 179 10.53 18.26 0.27
CA VAL A 179 9.95 17.22 -0.57
C VAL A 179 8.78 17.78 -1.36
N ILE A 180 8.75 17.51 -2.66
CA ILE A 180 7.67 17.94 -3.56
C ILE A 180 6.47 17.01 -3.35
N VAL A 181 6.65 15.72 -3.65
CA VAL A 181 5.67 14.66 -3.38
C VAL A 181 6.37 13.40 -2.90
N THR A 182 5.61 12.55 -2.21
CA THR A 182 6.05 11.28 -1.64
C THR A 182 5.22 10.12 -2.19
N GLY A 183 5.74 8.89 -2.07
CA GLY A 183 5.06 7.69 -2.58
C GLY A 183 3.64 7.44 -2.04
N ASN A 184 3.27 7.97 -0.87
CA ASN A 184 1.90 7.88 -0.34
C ASN A 184 0.86 8.73 -1.10
N GLN A 185 1.30 9.67 -1.94
CA GLN A 185 0.44 10.50 -2.78
C GLN A 185 0.24 9.87 -4.18
N ILE A 186 0.75 8.66 -4.39
CA ILE A 186 0.58 7.90 -5.63
C ILE A 186 -0.71 7.08 -5.55
N THR A 187 -1.54 7.21 -6.57
CA THR A 187 -2.81 6.47 -6.73
C THR A 187 -2.67 5.28 -7.67
N ASP A 188 -1.78 5.36 -8.65
CA ASP A 188 -1.45 4.27 -9.54
C ASP A 188 -0.01 4.40 -10.05
N ALA A 189 0.62 3.26 -10.31
CA ALA A 189 1.94 3.17 -10.90
C ALA A 189 2.00 1.96 -11.83
N SER A 190 2.50 2.14 -13.06
CA SER A 190 2.65 1.05 -14.02
C SER A 190 4.04 1.05 -14.63
N SER A 191 4.61 -0.15 -14.80
CA SER A 191 5.86 -0.34 -15.52
C SER A 191 5.61 -0.36 -17.02
N GLY A 192 6.51 0.22 -17.78
CA GLY A 192 6.51 0.13 -19.24
C GLY A 192 7.85 0.58 -19.81
N PHE A 193 7.82 1.01 -21.06
CA PHE A 193 8.99 1.55 -21.74
C PHE A 193 8.69 3.00 -22.15
N ASP A 194 9.68 3.87 -21.98
CA ASP A 194 9.63 5.21 -22.53
C ASP A 194 9.64 5.15 -24.06
N GLN A 195 8.69 5.82 -24.71
CA GLN A 195 8.51 5.75 -26.16
C GLN A 195 9.66 6.38 -26.94
N ARG A 196 10.43 7.29 -26.31
CA ARG A 196 11.53 8.01 -26.97
C ARG A 196 12.86 7.28 -26.82
N SER A 197 13.20 6.89 -25.59
CA SER A 197 14.49 6.27 -25.27
C SER A 197 14.49 4.74 -25.30
N ASN A 198 13.30 4.11 -25.39
CA ASN A 198 13.11 2.67 -25.25
C ASN A 198 13.73 2.09 -23.95
N GLN A 199 13.85 2.92 -22.92
CA GLN A 199 14.34 2.52 -21.60
C GLN A 199 13.18 2.11 -20.69
N PRO A 200 13.41 1.19 -19.73
CA PRO A 200 12.44 0.88 -18.70
C PRO A 200 12.02 2.14 -17.94
N ALA A 201 10.71 2.28 -17.74
CA ALA A 201 10.11 3.45 -17.09
C ALA A 201 8.95 3.04 -16.17
N VAL A 202 8.70 3.87 -15.17
CA VAL A 202 7.50 3.80 -14.34
C VAL A 202 6.64 5.02 -14.59
N PHE A 203 5.40 4.80 -15.01
CA PHE A 203 4.37 5.82 -15.16
C PHE A 203 3.63 5.97 -13.84
N VAL A 204 3.56 7.19 -13.33
CA VAL A 204 3.03 7.50 -12.00
C VAL A 204 1.81 8.42 -12.12
N SER A 205 0.76 8.10 -11.37
CA SER A 205 -0.43 8.94 -11.18
C SER A 205 -0.54 9.40 -9.73
N LEU A 206 -0.63 10.70 -9.51
CA LEU A 206 -0.80 11.29 -8.17
C LEU A 206 -2.27 11.52 -7.80
N ASP A 207 -2.52 11.57 -6.50
CA ASP A 207 -3.78 12.08 -5.93
C ASP A 207 -3.98 13.59 -6.18
N GLY A 208 -5.15 14.12 -5.85
CA GLY A 208 -5.47 15.53 -6.06
C GLY A 208 -4.52 16.51 -5.36
N PRO A 209 -4.26 16.36 -4.04
CA PRO A 209 -3.32 17.21 -3.30
C PRO A 209 -1.88 17.14 -3.86
N GLY A 210 -1.35 15.95 -4.11
CA GLY A 210 -0.02 15.72 -4.67
C GLY A 210 0.10 16.29 -6.08
N ALA A 211 -0.90 16.09 -6.93
CA ALA A 211 -0.94 16.64 -8.28
C ALA A 211 -0.91 18.18 -8.28
N ARG A 212 -1.64 18.84 -7.37
CA ARG A 212 -1.61 20.30 -7.23
C ARG A 212 -0.23 20.79 -6.77
N ARG A 213 0.35 20.14 -5.76
CA ARG A 213 1.68 20.51 -5.25
C ARG A 213 2.76 20.33 -6.31
N MET A 214 2.73 19.20 -7.04
CA MET A 214 3.61 18.96 -8.17
C MET A 214 3.45 20.03 -9.24
N ARG A 215 2.20 20.35 -9.63
CA ARG A 215 1.89 21.37 -10.65
C ARG A 215 2.40 22.75 -10.28
N ASN A 216 2.27 23.15 -9.03
CA ASN A 216 2.77 24.46 -8.56
C ASN A 216 4.30 24.51 -8.65
N VAL A 217 4.98 23.49 -8.13
CA VAL A 217 6.45 23.44 -8.14
C VAL A 217 7.01 23.38 -9.57
N THR A 218 6.42 22.57 -10.45
CA THR A 218 6.92 22.44 -11.83
C THR A 218 6.68 23.69 -12.65
N THR A 219 5.62 24.46 -12.39
CA THR A 219 5.37 25.75 -13.07
C THR A 219 6.48 26.76 -12.79
N GLU A 220 6.96 26.82 -11.57
CA GLU A 220 7.97 27.79 -11.13
C GLU A 220 9.42 27.34 -11.43
N ASN A 221 9.61 26.08 -11.83
CA ASN A 221 10.94 25.45 -11.95
C ASN A 221 11.16 24.76 -13.30
N VAL A 222 10.47 25.22 -14.37
CA VAL A 222 10.75 24.78 -15.74
C VAL A 222 12.23 25.01 -16.10
N GLY A 223 12.85 24.01 -16.72
CA GLY A 223 14.27 23.99 -17.08
C GLY A 223 15.20 23.56 -15.95
N LYS A 224 14.74 23.49 -14.69
CA LYS A 224 15.56 23.05 -13.56
C LYS A 224 15.54 21.52 -13.38
N PRO A 225 16.59 20.92 -12.83
CA PRO A 225 16.62 19.49 -12.56
C PRO A 225 15.76 19.11 -11.35
N MET A 226 15.07 17.98 -11.50
CA MET A 226 14.33 17.31 -10.45
C MET A 226 14.89 15.90 -10.29
N ALA A 227 15.10 15.50 -9.04
CA ALA A 227 15.63 14.20 -8.67
C ALA A 227 14.56 13.35 -8.00
N VAL A 228 14.67 12.04 -8.23
CA VAL A 228 13.89 11.01 -7.57
C VAL A 228 14.79 10.28 -6.60
N VAL A 229 14.50 10.42 -5.30
CA VAL A 229 15.21 9.71 -4.24
C VAL A 229 14.44 8.44 -3.91
N PHE A 230 15.10 7.31 -4.10
CA PHE A 230 14.66 6.01 -3.61
C PHE A 230 15.18 5.82 -2.19
N ILE A 231 14.27 5.52 -1.28
CA ILE A 231 14.57 5.27 0.12
C ILE A 231 14.15 3.84 0.43
N GLU A 232 15.12 3.00 0.74
CA GLU A 232 14.93 1.61 1.14
C GLU A 232 15.50 1.43 2.55
N THR A 233 14.80 0.71 3.42
CA THR A 233 15.39 0.31 4.71
C THR A 233 15.96 -1.09 4.58
N ARG A 234 17.28 -1.19 4.54
CA ARG A 234 17.98 -2.49 4.52
C ARG A 234 18.27 -2.96 5.93
N THR A 235 18.22 -4.28 6.10
CA THR A 235 18.51 -4.93 7.37
C THR A 235 19.92 -5.50 7.33
N GLU A 236 20.85 -4.88 8.04
CA GLU A 236 22.21 -5.42 8.20
C GLU A 236 22.29 -6.26 9.47
N SER A 237 22.73 -7.50 9.33
CA SER A 237 23.06 -8.37 10.48
C SER A 237 24.55 -8.31 10.73
N LYS A 238 24.97 -7.74 11.86
CA LYS A 238 26.37 -7.76 12.29
C LYS A 238 26.49 -8.64 13.53
N ILE A 239 27.48 -9.52 13.54
CA ILE A 239 27.84 -10.26 14.75
C ILE A 239 28.70 -9.32 15.60
N VAL A 240 28.18 -8.93 16.76
CA VAL A 240 28.90 -8.16 17.77
C VAL A 240 28.89 -9.01 19.04
N ASP A 241 30.08 -9.36 19.54
CA ASP A 241 30.26 -10.18 20.75
C ASP A 241 29.52 -11.53 20.74
N GLY A 242 29.55 -12.23 19.61
CA GLY A 242 28.90 -13.54 19.45
C GLY A 242 27.37 -13.50 19.39
N LYS A 243 26.75 -12.31 19.47
CA LYS A 243 25.31 -12.11 19.28
C LYS A 243 25.04 -11.48 17.92
N LYS A 244 24.06 -12.03 17.19
CA LYS A 244 23.57 -11.45 15.94
C LYS A 244 22.79 -10.19 16.28
N VAL A 245 23.39 -9.02 16.05
CA VAL A 245 22.74 -7.73 16.20
C VAL A 245 22.26 -7.28 14.82
N THR A 246 20.94 -7.18 14.70
CA THR A 246 20.30 -6.73 13.47
C THR A 246 20.06 -5.23 13.55
N ARG A 247 20.61 -4.46 12.61
CA ARG A 247 20.40 -3.00 12.52
C ARG A 247 19.68 -2.67 11.21
N LYS A 248 18.66 -1.83 11.31
CA LYS A 248 17.98 -1.24 10.15
C LYS A 248 18.69 0.03 9.73
N ILE A 249 19.08 0.12 8.47
CA ILE A 249 19.77 1.28 7.91
C ILE A 249 18.94 1.80 6.74
N PRO A 250 18.48 3.07 6.77
CA PRO A 250 17.87 3.69 5.60
C PRO A 250 18.96 3.96 4.56
N VAL A 251 18.87 3.28 3.43
CA VAL A 251 19.66 3.53 2.23
C VAL A 251 18.87 4.51 1.37
N GLN A 252 19.52 5.61 1.00
CA GLN A 252 18.92 6.67 0.20
C GLN A 252 19.79 6.89 -1.03
N GLU A 253 19.23 6.65 -2.20
CA GLU A 253 19.93 6.79 -3.47
C GLU A 253 19.09 7.60 -4.45
N VAL A 254 19.75 8.39 -5.29
CA VAL A 254 19.10 9.09 -6.40
C VAL A 254 19.08 8.15 -7.60
N ILE A 255 17.90 7.74 -8.01
CA ILE A 255 17.69 6.79 -9.11
C ILE A 255 17.45 7.50 -10.44
N SER A 256 17.07 8.78 -10.41
CA SER A 256 16.79 9.55 -11.62
C SER A 256 16.98 11.03 -11.35
N VAL A 257 17.58 11.72 -12.33
CA VAL A 257 17.68 13.18 -12.37
C VAL A 257 17.31 13.63 -13.77
N ALA A 258 16.27 14.45 -13.88
CA ALA A 258 15.77 14.93 -15.16
C ALA A 258 15.32 16.38 -15.07
N ASN A 259 15.50 17.12 -16.16
CA ASN A 259 15.02 18.50 -16.26
C ASN A 259 13.51 18.54 -16.40
N ILE A 260 12.87 19.47 -15.71
CA ILE A 260 11.44 19.76 -15.85
C ILE A 260 11.25 20.45 -17.21
N LEU A 261 10.77 19.72 -18.22
CA LEU A 261 10.60 20.25 -19.58
C LEU A 261 9.39 21.16 -19.71
N GLU A 262 8.29 20.75 -19.09
CA GLU A 262 7.03 21.48 -19.09
C GLU A 262 6.34 21.36 -17.73
N PRO A 263 5.38 22.24 -17.42
CA PRO A 263 4.65 22.13 -16.17
C PRO A 263 3.69 20.93 -16.13
N PHE A 264 3.96 19.94 -15.27
CA PHE A 264 3.14 18.74 -15.07
C PHE A 264 2.62 18.61 -13.64
N GLY A 265 1.54 17.87 -13.45
CA GLY A 265 0.90 17.68 -12.14
C GLY A 265 0.58 16.23 -11.85
N ARG A 266 -0.56 15.76 -12.37
CA ARG A 266 -1.15 14.47 -11.97
C ARG A 266 -0.46 13.23 -12.56
N ARG A 267 0.10 13.32 -13.76
CA ARG A 267 0.71 12.19 -14.46
C ARG A 267 2.09 12.58 -14.93
N PHE A 268 3.05 11.69 -14.72
CA PHE A 268 4.42 11.82 -15.20
C PHE A 268 5.09 10.44 -15.23
N GLN A 269 6.30 10.37 -15.78
CA GLN A 269 7.09 9.15 -15.84
C GLN A 269 8.45 9.34 -15.15
N THR A 270 8.97 8.26 -14.57
CA THR A 270 10.33 8.17 -14.04
C THR A 270 11.11 7.18 -14.90
N THR A 271 12.21 7.64 -15.50
CA THR A 271 13.15 6.85 -16.31
C THR A 271 14.48 6.68 -15.58
N GLY A 272 15.44 5.93 -16.16
CA GLY A 272 16.75 5.68 -15.57
C GLY A 272 16.81 4.42 -14.71
N LEU A 273 15.93 3.46 -14.99
CA LEU A 273 15.88 2.16 -14.31
C LEU A 273 16.72 1.14 -15.09
N ASP A 274 17.41 0.25 -14.38
CA ASP A 274 18.43 -0.64 -14.94
C ASP A 274 17.83 -1.81 -15.73
N SER A 275 16.61 -2.22 -15.37
CA SER A 275 15.95 -3.35 -16.01
C SER A 275 14.42 -3.26 -16.02
N PRO A 276 13.73 -3.98 -16.94
CA PRO A 276 12.27 -4.12 -16.90
C PRO A 276 11.76 -4.73 -15.60
N ALA A 277 12.53 -5.65 -14.99
CA ALA A 277 12.18 -6.26 -13.71
C ALA A 277 12.19 -5.23 -12.57
N GLU A 278 13.20 -4.35 -12.55
CA GLU A 278 13.26 -3.27 -11.58
C GLU A 278 12.10 -2.28 -11.73
N ALA A 279 11.75 -1.91 -12.97
CA ALA A 279 10.59 -1.06 -13.22
C ALA A 279 9.28 -1.71 -12.76
N HIS A 280 9.15 -3.03 -12.93
CA HIS A 280 8.02 -3.80 -12.43
C HIS A 280 7.95 -3.78 -10.90
N ASP A 281 9.04 -4.12 -10.21
CA ASP A 281 9.10 -4.16 -8.75
C ASP A 281 8.86 -2.76 -8.15
N LEU A 282 9.43 -1.71 -8.74
CA LEU A 282 9.18 -0.33 -8.32
C LEU A 282 7.71 0.06 -8.53
N ALA A 283 7.10 -0.28 -9.67
CA ALA A 283 5.69 -0.01 -9.91
C ALA A 283 4.79 -0.73 -8.90
N LEU A 284 5.10 -1.98 -8.55
CA LEU A 284 4.39 -2.72 -7.49
C LEU A 284 4.51 -2.01 -6.14
N LEU A 285 5.72 -1.61 -5.75
CA LEU A 285 5.99 -0.92 -4.48
C LEU A 285 5.29 0.45 -4.40
N LEU A 286 5.24 1.19 -5.50
CA LEU A 286 4.57 2.49 -5.54
C LEU A 286 3.05 2.38 -5.50
N ARG A 287 2.47 1.42 -6.23
CA ARG A 287 1.03 1.15 -6.23
C ARG A 287 0.55 0.64 -4.87
N ALA A 288 1.39 -0.16 -4.21
CA ALA A 288 1.18 -0.62 -2.85
C ALA A 288 1.13 0.53 -1.82
N GLY A 289 1.81 1.63 -2.10
CA GLY A 289 1.97 2.77 -1.21
C GLY A 289 3.02 2.55 -0.12
N ALA A 290 3.35 3.66 0.55
CA ALA A 290 4.30 3.67 1.65
C ALA A 290 3.67 3.11 2.94
N LEU A 291 4.44 2.33 3.71
CA LEU A 291 4.07 1.98 5.07
C LEU A 291 4.14 3.26 5.95
N ALA A 292 3.13 3.44 6.81
CA ALA A 292 3.08 4.55 7.78
C ALA A 292 4.09 4.37 8.92
N ALA A 293 4.52 3.14 9.19
CA ALA A 293 5.55 2.83 10.17
C ALA A 293 6.28 1.55 9.76
N PRO A 294 7.59 1.41 10.08
CA PRO A 294 8.33 0.19 9.80
C PRO A 294 7.74 -1.00 10.56
N ILE A 295 7.68 -2.16 9.91
CA ILE A 295 7.17 -3.41 10.49
C ILE A 295 8.29 -4.42 10.69
N GLU A 296 8.05 -5.40 11.56
CA GLU A 296 8.94 -6.52 11.85
C GLU A 296 8.12 -7.80 11.98
N ILE A 297 8.68 -8.90 11.50
CA ILE A 297 8.06 -10.21 11.62
C ILE A 297 8.42 -10.77 12.99
N VAL A 298 7.41 -10.87 13.86
CA VAL A 298 7.58 -11.34 15.25
C VAL A 298 7.41 -12.85 15.39
N GLU A 299 6.59 -13.46 14.53
CA GLU A 299 6.30 -14.89 14.52
C GLU A 299 5.98 -15.32 13.09
N GLU A 300 6.43 -16.52 12.72
CA GLU A 300 6.20 -17.11 11.41
C GLU A 300 5.70 -18.55 11.59
N ARG A 301 4.62 -18.89 10.88
CA ARG A 301 4.11 -20.26 10.79
C ARG A 301 3.67 -20.53 9.37
N THR A 302 4.18 -21.61 8.79
CA THR A 302 3.71 -22.11 7.49
C THR A 302 2.43 -22.89 7.70
N ILE A 303 1.34 -22.44 7.08
CA ILE A 303 0.09 -23.21 7.02
C ILE A 303 0.23 -24.16 5.83
N GLY A 304 0.17 -25.47 6.11
CA GLY A 304 0.29 -26.49 5.07
C GLY A 304 -0.87 -26.45 4.07
N PRO A 305 -0.67 -26.91 2.82
CA PRO A 305 -1.72 -26.94 1.77
C PRO A 305 -2.99 -27.72 2.15
N SER A 306 -2.90 -28.61 3.14
CA SER A 306 -3.97 -29.55 3.49
C SER A 306 -5.26 -28.87 3.97
N LEU A 307 -5.19 -27.77 4.74
CA LEU A 307 -6.39 -27.12 5.25
C LEU A 307 -7.27 -26.50 4.14
N GLY A 308 -6.66 -26.02 3.05
CA GLY A 308 -7.38 -25.53 1.87
C GLY A 308 -7.90 -26.68 1.00
N GLN A 309 -7.06 -27.70 0.78
CA GLN A 309 -7.43 -28.87 0.00
C GLN A 309 -8.60 -29.63 0.62
N ASP A 310 -8.60 -29.79 1.94
CA ASP A 310 -9.68 -30.48 2.67
C ASP A 310 -11.03 -29.78 2.48
N ASN A 311 -11.05 -28.44 2.44
CA ASN A 311 -12.25 -27.67 2.19
C ASN A 311 -12.74 -27.80 0.73
N ILE A 312 -11.82 -27.83 -0.23
CA ILE A 312 -12.15 -28.07 -1.65
C ILE A 312 -12.72 -29.47 -1.83
N ASP A 313 -12.08 -30.48 -1.25
CA ASP A 313 -12.50 -31.88 -1.34
C ASP A 313 -13.87 -32.10 -0.69
N GLN A 314 -14.12 -31.50 0.48
CA GLN A 314 -15.42 -31.54 1.15
C GLN A 314 -16.50 -30.80 0.35
N GLY A 315 -16.16 -29.64 -0.23
CA GLY A 315 -17.06 -28.88 -1.09
C GLY A 315 -17.46 -29.68 -2.32
N PHE A 316 -16.49 -30.27 -3.01
CA PHE A 316 -16.70 -31.10 -4.19
C PHE A 316 -17.56 -32.34 -3.87
N ARG A 317 -17.28 -33.04 -2.76
CA ARG A 317 -18.11 -34.15 -2.29
C ARG A 317 -19.55 -33.71 -2.00
N SER A 318 -19.74 -32.55 -1.39
CA SER A 318 -21.08 -32.00 -1.10
C SER A 318 -21.87 -31.74 -2.39
N VAL A 319 -21.22 -31.20 -3.43
CA VAL A 319 -21.86 -31.00 -4.76
C VAL A 319 -22.28 -32.33 -5.37
N ILE A 320 -21.38 -33.34 -5.37
CA ILE A 320 -21.70 -34.66 -5.92
C ILE A 320 -22.87 -35.31 -5.18
N ILE A 321 -22.85 -35.29 -3.85
CA ILE A 321 -23.92 -35.87 -3.04
C ILE A 321 -25.25 -35.13 -3.28
N GLY A 322 -25.24 -33.79 -3.26
CA GLY A 322 -26.41 -32.98 -3.54
C GLY A 322 -26.98 -33.24 -4.94
N MET A 323 -26.11 -33.31 -5.95
CA MET A 323 -26.50 -33.63 -7.32
C MET A 323 -27.13 -35.03 -7.42
N LEU A 324 -26.53 -36.04 -6.77
CA LEU A 324 -27.09 -37.40 -6.75
C LEU A 324 -28.48 -37.42 -6.11
N LEU A 325 -28.66 -36.75 -4.97
CA LEU A 325 -29.96 -36.68 -4.30
C LEU A 325 -31.02 -36.02 -5.19
N VAL A 326 -30.67 -34.92 -5.86
CA VAL A 326 -31.58 -34.24 -6.79
C VAL A 326 -31.90 -35.11 -8.00
N MET A 327 -30.91 -35.77 -8.61
CA MET A 327 -31.14 -36.65 -9.75
C MET A 327 -32.06 -37.83 -9.38
N VAL A 328 -31.87 -38.42 -8.21
CA VAL A 328 -32.74 -39.48 -7.70
C VAL A 328 -34.16 -38.95 -7.47
N PHE A 329 -34.30 -37.78 -6.84
CA PHE A 329 -35.60 -37.14 -6.66
C PHE A 329 -36.31 -36.88 -7.99
N MET A 330 -35.62 -36.33 -8.98
CA MET A 330 -36.18 -36.05 -10.30
C MET A 330 -36.59 -37.34 -11.01
N ALA A 331 -35.76 -38.38 -10.96
CA ALA A 331 -36.06 -39.67 -11.58
C ALA A 331 -37.29 -40.34 -10.95
N VAL A 332 -37.45 -40.27 -9.63
CA VAL A 332 -38.59 -40.87 -8.92
C VAL A 332 -39.88 -40.06 -9.13
N SER A 333 -39.83 -38.73 -8.96
CA SER A 333 -41.01 -37.86 -9.01
C SER A 333 -41.55 -37.65 -10.43
N TYR A 334 -40.66 -37.56 -11.42
CA TYR A 334 -41.00 -37.20 -12.80
C TYR A 334 -40.73 -38.33 -13.82
N ARG A 335 -40.24 -39.49 -13.39
CA ARG A 335 -40.00 -40.68 -14.24
C ARG A 335 -39.18 -40.33 -15.49
N VAL A 336 -39.73 -40.56 -16.68
CA VAL A 336 -39.04 -40.35 -17.98
C VAL A 336 -38.66 -38.89 -18.19
N PHE A 337 -39.55 -37.93 -17.86
CA PHE A 337 -39.23 -36.50 -17.94
C PHE A 337 -38.12 -36.10 -16.97
N GLY A 338 -38.11 -36.72 -15.78
CA GLY A 338 -37.02 -36.58 -14.82
C GLY A 338 -35.67 -37.05 -15.36
N MET A 339 -35.64 -38.17 -16.09
CA MET A 339 -34.41 -38.68 -16.73
C MET A 339 -33.89 -37.73 -17.82
N VAL A 340 -34.79 -37.11 -18.59
CA VAL A 340 -34.42 -36.09 -19.60
C VAL A 340 -33.83 -34.85 -18.92
N ALA A 341 -34.44 -34.37 -17.83
CA ALA A 341 -33.89 -33.26 -17.06
C ALA A 341 -32.54 -33.58 -16.42
N ASN A 342 -32.33 -34.80 -15.93
CA ASN A 342 -31.03 -35.23 -15.41
C ASN A 342 -29.94 -35.20 -16.49
N MET A 343 -30.26 -35.60 -17.72
CA MET A 343 -29.34 -35.49 -18.86
C MET A 343 -28.98 -34.03 -19.16
N ALA A 344 -29.98 -33.15 -19.20
CA ALA A 344 -29.78 -31.72 -19.40
C ALA A 344 -28.95 -31.08 -18.28
N LEU A 345 -29.18 -31.49 -17.02
CA LEU A 345 -28.43 -31.02 -15.86
C LEU A 345 -26.95 -31.42 -15.93
N LEU A 346 -26.67 -32.69 -16.28
CA LEU A 346 -25.31 -33.17 -16.47
C LEU A 346 -24.61 -32.43 -17.61
N LEU A 347 -25.29 -32.23 -18.73
CA LEU A 347 -24.75 -31.48 -19.86
C LEU A 347 -24.43 -30.03 -19.47
N ASN A 348 -25.31 -29.37 -18.72
CA ASN A 348 -25.07 -28.04 -18.20
C ASN A 348 -23.83 -27.98 -17.28
N LEU A 349 -23.66 -28.95 -16.38
CA LEU A 349 -22.48 -29.03 -15.52
C LEU A 349 -21.19 -29.21 -16.33
N VAL A 350 -21.19 -30.10 -17.33
CA VAL A 350 -20.06 -30.30 -18.23
C VAL A 350 -19.70 -29.00 -18.96
N LEU A 351 -20.71 -28.26 -19.44
CA LEU A 351 -20.49 -26.97 -20.11
C LEU A 351 -19.88 -25.93 -19.15
N ILE A 352 -20.36 -25.83 -17.92
CA ILE A 352 -19.78 -24.91 -16.91
C ILE A 352 -18.31 -25.24 -16.67
N VAL A 353 -17.98 -26.52 -16.45
CA VAL A 353 -16.59 -26.96 -16.22
C VAL A 353 -15.72 -26.71 -17.45
N ALA A 354 -16.23 -26.97 -18.66
CA ALA A 354 -15.51 -26.74 -19.91
C ALA A 354 -15.19 -25.24 -20.10
N VAL A 355 -16.14 -24.35 -19.83
CA VAL A 355 -15.93 -22.89 -19.92
C VAL A 355 -14.92 -22.42 -18.87
N LEU A 356 -15.03 -22.88 -17.61
CA LEU A 356 -14.06 -22.55 -16.56
C LEU A 356 -12.64 -23.01 -16.93
N SER A 357 -12.52 -24.21 -17.49
CA SER A 357 -11.24 -24.75 -17.95
C SER A 357 -10.67 -23.96 -19.12
N MET A 358 -11.50 -23.50 -20.06
CA MET A 358 -11.09 -22.68 -21.20
C MET A 358 -10.56 -21.31 -20.74
N LEU A 359 -11.16 -20.73 -19.70
CA LEU A 359 -10.76 -19.45 -19.11
C LEU A 359 -9.60 -19.57 -18.10
N GLN A 360 -9.08 -20.79 -17.89
CA GLN A 360 -8.09 -21.08 -16.84
C GLN A 360 -8.49 -20.55 -15.45
N ALA A 361 -9.81 -20.51 -15.19
CA ALA A 361 -10.34 -20.04 -13.92
C ALA A 361 -10.08 -21.09 -12.83
N THR A 362 -9.60 -20.66 -11.66
CA THR A 362 -9.35 -21.55 -10.52
C THR A 362 -10.67 -21.86 -9.80
N LEU A 363 -10.92 -23.14 -9.51
CA LEU A 363 -12.11 -23.57 -8.76
C LEU A 363 -11.89 -23.37 -7.26
N THR A 364 -12.35 -22.24 -6.73
CA THR A 364 -12.31 -21.92 -5.29
C THR A 364 -13.61 -22.32 -4.59
N LEU A 365 -13.63 -22.28 -3.25
CA LEU A 365 -14.82 -22.60 -2.46
C LEU A 365 -16.04 -21.71 -2.79
N PRO A 366 -15.88 -20.38 -2.99
CA PRO A 366 -16.95 -19.55 -3.56
C PRO A 366 -17.40 -20.00 -4.96
N GLY A 367 -16.46 -20.43 -5.81
CA GLY A 367 -16.77 -20.99 -7.13
C GLY A 367 -17.64 -22.24 -7.04
N ILE A 368 -17.31 -23.15 -6.12
CA ILE A 368 -18.10 -24.36 -5.84
C ILE A 368 -19.51 -23.97 -5.36
N ALA A 369 -19.63 -22.99 -4.45
CA ALA A 369 -20.93 -22.49 -4.00
C ALA A 369 -21.76 -21.89 -5.14
N GLY A 370 -21.12 -21.16 -6.06
CA GLY A 370 -21.75 -20.64 -7.27
C GLY A 370 -22.30 -21.76 -8.17
N ILE A 371 -21.52 -22.84 -8.37
CA ILE A 371 -21.98 -24.01 -9.12
C ILE A 371 -23.21 -24.64 -8.46
N VAL A 372 -23.19 -24.81 -7.13
CA VAL A 372 -24.34 -25.36 -6.37
C VAL A 372 -25.59 -24.50 -6.58
N LEU A 373 -25.44 -23.17 -6.49
CA LEU A 373 -26.55 -22.24 -6.72
C LEU A 373 -27.11 -22.34 -8.15
N THR A 374 -26.24 -22.37 -9.16
CA THR A 374 -26.66 -22.52 -10.56
C THR A 374 -27.35 -23.85 -10.82
N VAL A 375 -26.83 -24.95 -10.26
CA VAL A 375 -27.44 -26.29 -10.35
C VAL A 375 -28.82 -26.29 -9.69
N GLY A 376 -28.97 -25.68 -8.50
CA GLY A 376 -30.24 -25.57 -7.80
C GLY A 376 -31.30 -24.81 -8.62
N MET A 377 -30.93 -23.64 -9.16
CA MET A 377 -31.84 -22.85 -10.00
C MET A 377 -32.20 -23.56 -11.31
N ALA A 378 -31.26 -24.26 -11.93
CA ALA A 378 -31.52 -25.01 -13.16
C ALA A 378 -32.52 -26.14 -12.94
N VAL A 379 -32.45 -26.81 -11.79
CA VAL A 379 -33.40 -27.87 -11.41
C VAL A 379 -34.78 -27.26 -11.12
N ASP A 380 -34.84 -26.18 -10.36
CA ASP A 380 -36.10 -25.49 -10.03
C ASP A 380 -36.85 -25.05 -11.30
N ALA A 381 -36.14 -24.47 -12.27
CA ALA A 381 -36.72 -24.10 -13.57
C ALA A 381 -37.32 -25.31 -14.31
N ASN A 382 -36.64 -26.46 -14.31
CA ASN A 382 -37.15 -27.69 -14.93
C ASN A 382 -38.38 -28.22 -14.18
N VAL A 383 -38.37 -28.18 -12.85
CA VAL A 383 -39.50 -28.60 -12.01
C VAL A 383 -40.74 -27.73 -12.28
N LEU A 384 -40.59 -26.40 -12.32
CA LEU A 384 -41.69 -25.48 -12.61
C LEU A 384 -42.34 -25.77 -13.97
N ILE A 385 -41.52 -26.02 -15.00
CA ILE A 385 -42.02 -26.38 -16.33
C ILE A 385 -42.77 -27.72 -16.28
N PHE A 386 -42.24 -28.71 -15.57
CA PHE A 386 -42.88 -30.03 -15.50
C PHE A 386 -44.18 -30.03 -14.69
N GLU A 387 -44.26 -29.30 -13.59
CA GLU A 387 -45.51 -29.11 -12.87
C GLU A 387 -46.52 -28.38 -13.73
N ARG A 388 -46.10 -27.35 -14.47
CA ARG A 388 -47.00 -26.65 -15.39
C ARG A 388 -47.53 -27.57 -16.49
N ILE A 389 -46.67 -28.38 -17.12
CA ILE A 389 -47.09 -29.36 -18.13
C ILE A 389 -48.08 -30.37 -17.51
N ARG A 390 -47.82 -30.84 -16.29
CA ARG A 390 -48.71 -31.78 -15.59
C ARG A 390 -50.06 -31.15 -15.25
N GLU A 391 -50.08 -29.87 -14.87
CA GLU A 391 -51.30 -29.08 -14.64
C GLU A 391 -52.13 -28.92 -15.92
N GLU A 392 -51.51 -28.50 -17.02
CA GLU A 392 -52.18 -28.30 -18.32
C GLU A 392 -52.77 -29.61 -18.88
N ILE A 393 -52.02 -30.73 -18.77
CA ILE A 393 -52.53 -32.06 -19.13
C ILE A 393 -53.71 -32.47 -18.22
N GLY A 394 -53.63 -32.12 -16.93
CA GLY A 394 -54.70 -32.37 -15.97
C GLY A 394 -56.01 -31.61 -16.27
N ILE A 395 -55.90 -30.44 -16.91
CA ILE A 395 -57.04 -29.62 -17.36
C ILE A 395 -57.57 -30.08 -18.73
N GLY A 396 -56.89 -31.03 -19.38
CA GLY A 396 -57.30 -31.64 -20.65
C GLY A 396 -56.69 -31.02 -21.90
N ASN A 397 -55.72 -30.11 -21.74
CA ASN A 397 -54.97 -29.56 -22.87
C ASN A 397 -54.00 -30.61 -23.44
N THR A 398 -53.86 -30.63 -24.77
CA THR A 398 -52.89 -31.53 -25.42
C THR A 398 -51.47 -31.04 -25.14
N PRO A 399 -50.46 -31.92 -24.96
CA PRO A 399 -49.07 -31.52 -24.67
C PRO A 399 -48.39 -30.61 -25.70
N GLN A 400 -49.05 -30.36 -26.84
CA GLN A 400 -48.56 -29.61 -28.00
C GLN A 400 -49.35 -28.31 -28.26
N ALA A 401 -50.44 -28.07 -27.51
CA ALA A 401 -51.23 -26.84 -27.56
C ALA A 401 -50.69 -25.86 -26.53
#